data_AF-A0A7C2TBU8-F1
#
_entry.id   AF-A0A7C2TBU8-F1
#
_cell.length_a   1.000
_cell.length_b   1.000
_cell.length_c   1.000
_cell.angle_alpha   90.00
_cell.angle_beta   90.00
_cell.angle_gamma   90.00
#
_symmetry.space_group_name_H-M   'P 1'
#
loop_
_entity.id
_entity.type
_entity.pdbx_description
1 polymer ?
#
loop_
_entity_poly.entity_id
_entity_poly.type
_entity_poly.pdbx_seq_one_letter_code
_entity_poly.pdbx_strand_id
1 'polypeptide(L)' 'MTRTGKARKKRFETTRREWPLVVYVWIIGLGVASYTVARVTLDGQPHPLHWIAGLLGGLAGCLIGWLWYRWRGDIV' A
#
# COMPACT_ATOMS: atom_id res chain seq x y z
N MET A 1 -19.24 31.60 -22.12
CA MET A 1 -19.10 30.13 -22.09
C MET A 1 -18.45 29.72 -20.78
N THR A 2 -19.24 29.24 -19.81
CA THR A 2 -18.81 28.90 -18.45
C THR A 2 -18.25 27.48 -18.42
N ARG A 3 -16.94 27.32 -18.13
CA ARG A 3 -16.35 26.02 -17.80
C ARG A 3 -16.75 25.65 -16.38
N THR A 4 -17.78 24.83 -16.23
CA THR A 4 -18.12 24.16 -14.97
C THR A 4 -17.01 23.19 -14.59
N GLY A 5 -16.13 23.61 -13.67
CA GLY A 5 -15.23 22.71 -12.97
C GLY A 5 -16.05 21.72 -12.15
N LYS A 6 -16.05 20.44 -12.53
CA LYS A 6 -16.61 19.38 -11.69
C LYS A 6 -15.75 19.28 -10.43
N ALA A 7 -16.24 19.84 -9.33
CA ALA A 7 -15.67 19.59 -8.01
C ALA A 7 -15.76 18.08 -7.73
N ARG A 8 -14.59 17.43 -7.63
CA ARG A 8 -14.45 16.03 -7.23
C ARG A 8 -15.02 15.92 -5.82
N LYS A 9 -16.20 15.31 -5.68
CA LYS A 9 -16.84 15.07 -4.38
C LYS A 9 -15.92 14.18 -3.55
N LYS A 10 -15.25 14.74 -2.55
CA LYS A 10 -14.64 13.94 -1.47
C LYS A 10 -15.79 13.30 -0.70
N ARG A 11 -16.01 12.02 -0.93
CA ARG A 11 -16.97 11.21 -0.18
C ARG A 11 -16.37 11.03 1.22
N PHE A 12 -16.82 11.84 2.17
CA PHE A 12 -16.44 11.71 3.56
C PHE A 12 -17.32 10.61 4.16
N GLU A 13 -16.87 9.36 4.03
CA GLU A 13 -17.56 8.22 4.63
C GLU A 13 -17.20 8.13 6.12
N THR A 14 -18.23 8.37 6.91
CA THR A 14 -18.46 8.12 8.35
C THR A 14 -17.34 7.43 9.14
N THR A 15 -16.75 8.18 10.09
CA THR A 15 -16.22 7.79 11.41
C THR A 15 -16.19 6.29 11.75
N ARG A 16 -15.23 5.57 11.18
CA ARG A 16 -14.45 4.57 11.91
C ARG A 16 -13.00 5.05 11.90
N ARG A 17 -12.25 4.80 12.99
CA ARG A 17 -10.80 5.06 13.04
C ARG A 17 -10.08 4.06 12.12
N GLU A 18 -10.35 4.13 10.83
CA GLU A 18 -9.68 3.32 9.83
C GLU A 18 -8.31 3.94 9.56
N TRP A 19 -7.33 3.07 9.30
CA TRP A 19 -6.02 3.56 8.87
C TRP A 19 -6.14 4.19 7.48
N PRO A 20 -5.24 5.12 7.11
CA PRO A 20 -5.28 5.74 5.79
C PRO A 20 -5.20 4.68 4.68
N LEU A 21 -6.01 4.83 3.62
CA LEU A 21 -6.08 3.87 2.52
C LEU A 21 -4.70 3.61 1.90
N VAL A 22 -3.90 4.68 1.78
CA VAL A 22 -2.54 4.61 1.26
C VAL A 22 -1.65 3.63 2.01
N VAL A 23 -1.86 3.44 3.32
CA VAL A 23 -1.09 2.47 4.11
C VAL A 23 -1.41 1.04 3.66
N TYR A 24 -2.69 0.72 3.47
CA TYR A 24 -3.09 -0.60 2.96
C TYR A 24 -2.54 -0.87 1.56
N VAL A 25 -2.57 0.14 0.68
CA VAL A 25 -2.02 0.04 -0.67
C VAL A 25 -0.53 -0.28 -0.64
N TRP A 26 0.24 0.38 0.23
CA TRP A 26 1.67 0.10 0.37
C TRP A 26 1.96 -1.27 1.00
N ILE A 27 1.20 -1.69 2.01
CA ILE A 27 1.33 -3.03 2.62
C ILE A 27 1.10 -4.13 1.57
N ILE A 28 -0.01 -4.06 0.83
CA ILE A 28 -0.36 -5.07 -0.18
C ILE A 28 0.65 -5.00 -1.33
N GLY A 29 0.92 -3.79 -1.84
CA GLY A 29 1.83 -3.58 -2.96
C GLY A 29 3.23 -4.14 -2.68
N LEU A 30 3.84 -3.77 -1.55
CA LEU A 30 5.18 -4.26 -1.20
C LEU A 30 5.18 -5.71 -0.72
N GLY A 31 4.13 -6.19 -0.06
CA GLY A 31 4.02 -7.60 0.31
C GLY A 31 3.99 -8.51 -0.92
N VAL A 32 3.17 -8.18 -1.92
CA VAL A 32 3.10 -8.94 -3.18
C VAL A 32 4.38 -8.76 -4.00
N ALA A 33 4.90 -7.53 -4.11
CA ALA A 33 6.11 -7.27 -4.89
C ALA A 33 7.32 -8.02 -4.32
N SER A 34 7.54 -7.96 -3.01
CA SER A 34 8.65 -8.65 -2.34
C SER A 34 8.52 -10.17 -2.42
N TYR A 35 7.32 -10.73 -2.24
CA TYR A 35 7.06 -12.15 -2.46
C TYR A 35 7.41 -12.56 -3.89
N THR A 36 6.98 -11.79 -4.88
CA THR A 36 7.21 -12.10 -6.30
C THR A 36 8.70 -11.98 -6.65
N VAL A 37 9.38 -10.95 -6.16
CA VAL A 37 10.83 -10.81 -6.32
C VAL A 37 11.54 -12.00 -5.67
N ALA A 38 11.15 -12.39 -4.47
CA ALA A 38 11.73 -13.55 -3.78
C ALA A 38 11.49 -14.84 -4.57
N ARG A 39 10.31 -15.05 -5.16
CA ARG A 39 10.03 -16.21 -6.01
C ARG A 39 10.97 -16.29 -7.21
N VAL A 40 11.34 -15.14 -7.78
CA VAL A 40 12.24 -15.09 -8.94
C VAL A 40 13.71 -15.24 -8.52
N THR A 41 14.12 -14.62 -7.42
CA THR A 41 15.53 -14.61 -6.98
C THR A 41 15.92 -15.81 -6.13
N LEU A 42 14.97 -16.40 -5.42
CA LEU A 42 15.14 -17.54 -4.51
C LEU A 42 14.39 -18.78 -5.02
N ASP A 43 14.17 -18.92 -6.33
CA ASP A 43 13.33 -19.98 -6.92
C ASP A 43 13.71 -21.41 -6.45
N GLY A 44 15.00 -21.66 -6.22
CA GLY A 44 15.51 -22.94 -5.71
C GLY A 44 15.50 -23.11 -4.18
N GLN A 45 15.02 -22.12 -3.43
CA GLN A 45 14.92 -22.13 -1.98
C GLN A 45 13.52 -22.55 -1.52
N PRO A 46 13.39 -23.06 -0.28
CA PRO A 46 12.12 -23.56 0.21
C PRO A 46 11.06 -22.45 0.30
N HIS A 47 9.81 -22.80 -0.01
CA HIS A 47 8.66 -21.89 -0.02
C HIS A 47 8.50 -20.96 1.20
N PRO A 48 8.85 -21.35 2.45
CA PRO A 48 8.81 -20.45 3.60
C PRO A 48 9.60 -19.15 3.42
N LEU A 49 10.72 -19.16 2.67
CA LEU A 49 11.52 -17.95 2.46
C LEU A 49 10.78 -16.90 1.62
N HIS A 50 9.99 -17.32 0.63
CA HIS A 50 9.15 -16.42 -0.16
C HIS A 50 8.08 -15.75 0.70
N TRP A 51 7.46 -16.51 1.62
CA TRP A 51 6.49 -15.97 2.57
C TRP A 51 7.10 -14.97 3.54
N ILE A 52 8.32 -15.25 4.04
CA ILE A 52 9.06 -14.32 4.89
C ILE A 52 9.35 -13.02 4.13
N ALA A 53 9.80 -13.10 2.88
CA ALA A 53 10.02 -11.91 2.06
C ALA A 53 8.73 -11.09 1.90
N GLY A 54 7.58 -11.74 1.63
CA GLY A 54 6.26 -11.10 1.59
C GLY A 54 5.88 -10.41 2.90
N LEU A 55 6.12 -11.06 4.05
CA LEU A 55 5.90 -10.48 5.39
C LEU A 55 6.77 -9.25 5.62
N LEU A 56 8.07 -9.34 5.30
CA LEU A 56 9.00 -8.23 5.43
C LEU A 56 8.62 -7.06 4.51
N GLY A 57 8.18 -7.35 3.28
CA GLY A 57 7.66 -6.34 2.36
C GLY A 57 6.39 -5.68 2.87
N GLY A 58 5.47 -6.44 3.46
CA GLY A 58 4.27 -5.89 4.10
C GLY A 58 4.59 -4.97 5.28
N LEU A 59 5.54 -5.36 6.14
CA LEU A 59 6.04 -4.52 7.24
C LEU A 59 6.69 -3.24 6.73
N ALA A 60 7.55 -3.34 5.71
CA ALA A 60 8.13 -2.18 5.05
C ALA A 60 7.04 -1.29 4.42
N GLY A 61 6.01 -1.89 3.83
CA GLY A 61 4.83 -1.20 3.29
C GLY A 61 4.05 -0.44 4.34
N CYS A 62 3.95 -0.94 5.57
CA CYS A 62 3.35 -0.19 6.67
C CYS A 62 4.15 1.10 6.96
N LEU A 63 5.48 0.98 7.09
CA LEU A 63 6.35 2.12 7.37
C LEU A 63 6.33 3.14 6.23
N ILE A 64 6.48 2.68 4.99
CA ILE A 64 6.48 3.52 3.80
C ILE A 64 5.11 4.17 3.60
N GLY A 65 4.02 3.42 3.82
CA GLY A 65 2.67 3.94 3.74
C GLY A 65 2.40 5.06 4.74
N TRP A 66 2.87 4.91 5.98
CA TRP A 66 2.76 5.97 7.00
C TRP A 66 3.62 7.18 6.67
N LEU A 67 4.85 6.97 6.19
CA LEU A 67 5.72 8.06 5.76
C LEU A 67 5.12 8.82 4.58
N TRP A 68 4.57 8.10 3.62
CA TRP A 68 3.85 8.69 2.49
C TRP A 68 2.64 9.49 2.96
N TYR A 69 1.78 8.89 3.80
CA TYR A 69 0.62 9.57 4.35
C TYR A 69 1.02 10.87 5.07
N ARG A 70 2.13 10.85 5.80
CA ARG A 70 2.65 12.04 6.49
C ARG A 70 3.05 13.17 5.54
N TRP A 71 3.57 12.88 4.35
CA TRP A 71 4.07 13.89 3.41
C TRP A 71 3.08 14.29 2.32
N ARG A 72 2.26 13.34 1.85
CA ARG A 72 1.39 13.50 0.68
C ARG A 72 -0.10 13.43 1.04
N GLY A 73 -0.44 12.97 2.26
CA GLY A 73 -1.80 12.67 2.66
C GLY A 73 -2.29 11.32 2.13
N ASP A 74 -3.59 11.07 2.31
CA ASP A 74 -4.25 9.84 1.86
C ASP A 74 -4.64 9.90 0.38
N ILE A 75 -4.90 8.74 -0.22
CA ILE A 75 -5.35 8.59 -1.60
C ILE A 75 -6.90 8.59 -1.62
N VAL A 76 -7.52 9.78 -1.60
CA VAL A 76 -8.98 9.98 -1.72
C VAL A 76 -9.32 11.09 -2.72
#